data_AF-A0A950CIF6-F1
#
_entry.id   AF-A0A950CIF6-F1
#
_cell.length_a   1.000
_cell.length_b   1.000
_cell.length_c   1.000
_cell.angle_alpha   90.00
_cell.angle_beta   90.00
_cell.angle_gamma   90.00
#
_symmetry.space_group_name_H-M   'P 1'
#
loop_
_entity.id
_entity.type
_entity.pdbx_description
1 polymer ?
#
loop_
_entity_poly.entity_id
_entity_poly.type
_entity_poly.pdbx_seq_one_letter_code
_entity_poly.pdbx_strand_id
1 'polypeptide(L)'
;MAGVDVGEDFLDIATLAPESHHLSLTRVNLRNILSAPAETRLDTNALTSLSLMLAEKVPELRGAIVLVDSPRWPSDLDWSKPGVVAATHSKRGREIDVGLRALVYTLYKLDANSTLTTLSMFPTPPMRYFGAHLNSATCKPHLRMLGQELFGEALNHDYGAASGGVFTRFMIAGFSTYRALQAIGAEAYEGYPDLQFRLWRRHHQLLSKQKERTSALASRIRILSALARRLDISGSGQVQRLDEADAAILVLSIIAARQYGAIFILESPYEGRFMVALDEQEAQRFHQRNACRVTLN
;
A
#
# COMPACT_ATOMS: atom_id res chain seq x y z
N MET A 1 -9.39 -0.32 11.73
CA MET A 1 -8.72 -0.68 10.45
C MET A 1 -8.36 0.60 9.73
N ALA A 2 -7.33 0.58 8.89
CA ALA A 2 -6.94 1.76 8.11
C ALA A 2 -6.47 1.41 6.70
N GLY A 3 -6.56 2.40 5.84
CA GLY A 3 -6.03 2.40 4.48
C GLY A 3 -5.18 3.65 4.30
N VAL A 4 -4.05 3.51 3.62
CA VAL A 4 -3.09 4.60 3.41
C VAL A 4 -2.78 4.71 1.92
N ASP A 5 -3.08 5.85 1.31
CA ASP A 5 -2.55 6.23 0.00
C ASP A 5 -1.29 7.08 0.20
N VAL A 6 -0.25 6.73 -0.54
CA VAL A 6 1.09 7.29 -0.33
C VAL A 6 1.39 8.33 -1.41
N GLY A 7 1.39 9.59 -1.00
CA GLY A 7 1.87 10.71 -1.78
C GLY A 7 3.38 10.89 -1.69
N GLU A 8 3.92 11.81 -2.48
CA GLU A 8 5.36 12.08 -2.53
C GLU A 8 5.84 12.75 -1.23
N ASP A 9 4.96 13.54 -0.63
CA ASP A 9 5.22 14.33 0.57
C ASP A 9 4.03 14.37 1.53
N PHE A 10 3.07 13.48 1.34
CA PHE A 10 1.92 13.33 2.22
C PHE A 10 1.49 11.87 2.31
N LEU A 11 0.69 11.56 3.33
CA LEU A 11 -0.07 10.33 3.46
C LEU A 11 -1.54 10.74 3.58
N ASP A 12 -2.41 10.18 2.76
CA ASP A 12 -3.86 10.23 3.02
C ASP A 12 -4.24 8.93 3.72
N ILE A 13 -4.81 9.07 4.91
CA ILE A 13 -5.14 7.96 5.80
C ILE A 13 -6.65 7.95 5.99
N ALA A 14 -7.27 6.83 5.69
CA ALA A 14 -8.66 6.58 6.00
C ALA A 14 -8.74 5.57 7.16
N THR A 15 -9.47 5.90 8.21
CA THR A 15 -9.64 5.02 9.37
C THR A 15 -11.11 4.71 9.62
N LEU A 16 -11.34 3.49 10.10
CA LEU A 16 -12.61 3.08 10.68
C LEU A 16 -12.31 2.34 11.99
N ALA A 17 -12.78 2.90 13.11
CA ALA A 17 -12.73 2.22 14.40
C ALA A 17 -13.74 1.06 14.44
N PRO A 18 -13.47 -0.04 15.18
CA PRO A 18 -14.32 -1.24 15.16
C PRO A 18 -15.81 -0.99 15.45
N GLU A 19 -16.10 -0.10 16.39
CA GLU A 19 -17.48 0.24 16.81
C GLU A 19 -18.04 1.48 16.08
N SER A 20 -17.24 2.08 15.18
CA SER A 20 -17.63 3.29 14.47
C SER A 20 -18.22 2.93 13.11
N HIS A 21 -19.40 3.47 12.83
CA HIS A 21 -19.98 3.52 11.49
C HIS A 21 -19.58 4.80 10.74
N HIS A 22 -18.45 5.41 11.10
CA HIS A 22 -17.97 6.67 10.52
C HIS A 22 -16.54 6.56 10.02
N LEU A 23 -16.38 6.75 8.71
CA LEU A 23 -15.09 6.83 8.04
C LEU A 23 -14.43 8.18 8.33
N SER A 24 -13.27 8.16 8.96
CA SER A 24 -12.45 9.35 9.20
C SER A 24 -11.35 9.47 8.16
N LEU A 25 -11.05 10.69 7.73
CA LEU A 25 -9.98 11.00 6.78
C LEU A 25 -8.97 11.92 7.45
N THR A 26 -7.69 11.61 7.33
CA THR A 26 -6.61 12.44 7.86
C THR A 26 -5.45 12.49 6.87
N ARG A 27 -4.95 13.70 6.61
CA ARG A 27 -3.73 13.90 5.83
C ARG A 27 -2.56 14.21 6.75
N VAL A 28 -1.46 13.48 6.56
CA VAL A 28 -0.20 13.70 7.25
C VAL A 28 0.82 14.25 6.26
N ASN A 29 1.45 15.39 6.56
CA ASN A 29 2.46 16.00 5.69
C ASN A 29 3.85 15.51 6.09
N LEU A 30 4.51 14.77 5.20
CA LEU A 30 5.82 14.16 5.44
C LEU A 30 6.94 15.20 5.51
N ARG A 31 6.75 16.40 4.95
CA ARG A 31 7.74 17.48 5.06
C ARG A 31 7.93 17.93 6.50
N ASN A 32 6.90 17.76 7.35
CA ASN A 32 6.93 18.18 8.75
C ASN A 32 7.91 17.37 9.60
N ILE A 33 8.37 16.20 9.12
CA ILE A 33 9.43 15.42 9.79
C ILE A 33 10.73 16.24 9.89
N LEU A 34 10.98 17.13 8.92
CA LEU A 34 12.13 18.04 8.93
C LEU A 34 11.99 19.19 9.94
N SER A 35 10.76 19.47 10.39
CA SER A 35 10.46 20.60 11.27
C SER A 35 10.57 20.25 12.76
N ALA A 36 10.95 19.01 13.10
CA ALA A 36 11.21 18.62 14.48
C ALA A 36 12.35 19.50 15.08
N PRO A 37 12.16 20.11 16.27
CA PRO A 37 13.13 21.02 16.87
C PRO A 37 14.51 20.40 16.99
N ALA A 38 15.54 21.13 16.54
CA ALA A 38 16.93 20.66 16.54
C ALA A 38 17.44 20.23 17.93
N GLU A 39 16.88 20.81 19.00
CA GLU A 39 17.22 20.50 20.39
C GLU A 39 16.73 19.11 20.86
N THR A 40 15.85 18.46 20.09
CA THR A 40 15.40 17.06 20.30
C THR A 40 16.05 16.06 19.32
N ARG A 41 16.93 16.53 18.43
CA ARG A 41 17.59 15.69 17.40
C ARG A 41 18.79 14.90 17.91
N LEU A 42 19.17 15.04 19.18
CA LEU A 42 20.25 14.23 19.73
C LEU A 42 19.87 12.74 19.85
N ASP A 43 18.58 12.37 19.79
CA ASP A 43 18.15 10.96 19.87
C ASP A 43 16.95 10.56 18.97
N THR A 44 16.33 11.49 18.23
CA THR A 44 15.10 11.17 17.46
C THR A 44 15.36 11.14 15.95
N ASN A 45 15.44 9.95 15.37
CA ASN A 45 15.54 9.76 13.91
C ASN A 45 14.19 10.03 13.20
N ALA A 46 14.20 10.21 11.89
CA ALA A 46 13.05 10.54 11.05
C ALA A 46 11.93 9.50 11.08
N LEU A 47 12.27 8.21 11.14
CA LEU A 47 11.29 7.14 11.29
C LEU A 47 10.59 7.23 12.65
N THR A 48 11.32 7.54 13.71
CA THR A 48 10.74 7.78 15.05
C THR A 48 9.83 9.01 15.02
N SER A 49 10.28 10.10 14.39
CA SER A 49 9.48 11.31 14.22
C SER A 49 8.19 11.05 13.43
N LEU A 50 8.25 10.26 12.35
CA LEU A 50 7.07 9.85 11.59
C LEU A 50 6.15 8.97 12.44
N SER A 51 6.69 8.03 13.21
CA SER A 51 5.93 7.15 14.10
C SER A 51 5.15 7.96 15.14
N LEU A 52 5.82 8.92 15.80
CA LEU A 52 5.19 9.84 16.75
C LEU A 52 4.11 10.69 16.09
N MET A 53 4.39 11.24 14.90
CA MET A 53 3.41 12.03 14.14
C MET A 53 2.17 11.21 13.75
N LEU A 54 2.35 9.96 13.33
CA LEU A 54 1.23 9.06 13.03
C LEU A 54 0.42 8.72 14.29
N ALA A 55 1.09 8.42 15.40
CA ALA A 55 0.43 8.11 16.67
C ALA A 55 -0.33 9.32 17.25
N GLU A 56 0.19 10.53 17.06
CA GLU A 56 -0.45 11.77 17.51
C GLU A 56 -1.66 12.13 16.62
N LYS A 57 -1.47 12.10 15.30
CA LYS A 57 -2.50 12.57 14.36
C LYS A 57 -3.61 11.55 14.12
N VAL A 58 -3.30 10.26 14.26
CA VAL A 58 -4.22 9.15 13.98
C VAL A 58 -4.01 8.06 15.04
N PRO A 59 -4.40 8.32 16.30
CA PRO A 59 -4.17 7.39 17.41
C PRO A 59 -4.83 6.02 17.20
N GLU A 60 -5.86 5.93 16.36
CA GLU A 60 -6.58 4.71 16.00
C GLU A 60 -5.72 3.71 15.21
N LEU A 61 -4.53 4.09 14.75
CA LEU A 61 -3.61 3.19 14.06
C LEU A 61 -2.97 2.16 14.99
N ARG A 62 -2.85 2.45 16.29
CA ARG A 62 -2.24 1.50 17.26
C ARG A 62 -3.12 0.25 17.37
N GLY A 63 -2.54 -0.92 17.07
CA GLY A 63 -3.26 -2.19 17.05
C GLY A 63 -4.22 -2.35 15.86
N ALA A 64 -4.24 -1.41 14.92
CA ALA A 64 -5.05 -1.53 13.71
C ALA A 64 -4.38 -2.42 12.66
N ILE A 65 -5.19 -3.08 11.85
CA ILE A 65 -4.76 -3.60 10.55
C ILE A 65 -4.78 -2.47 9.54
N VAL A 66 -3.66 -2.30 8.83
CA VAL A 66 -3.43 -1.18 7.93
C VAL A 66 -2.99 -1.69 6.55
N LEU A 67 -3.73 -1.33 5.52
CA LEU A 67 -3.29 -1.49 4.12
C LEU A 67 -2.58 -0.23 3.65
N VAL A 68 -1.32 -0.36 3.22
CA VAL A 68 -0.52 0.72 2.64
C VAL A 68 -0.46 0.53 1.13
N ASP A 69 -0.73 1.60 0.36
CA ASP A 69 -0.57 1.59 -1.09
C ASP A 69 0.83 1.12 -1.47
N SER A 70 0.88 0.03 -2.22
CA SER A 70 1.96 -0.94 -2.22
C SER A 70 3.31 -0.28 -2.48
N PRO A 71 4.16 -0.23 -1.45
CA PRO A 71 5.45 0.43 -1.55
C PRO A 71 6.48 -0.42 -2.33
N ARG A 72 6.20 -1.71 -2.58
CA ARG A 72 6.99 -2.66 -3.40
C ARG A 72 8.44 -2.81 -2.97
N TRP A 73 8.63 -3.51 -1.85
CA TRP A 73 9.91 -3.71 -1.16
C TRP A 73 11.06 -4.10 -2.07
N PRO A 74 12.30 -3.59 -1.93
CA PRO A 74 13.36 -3.89 -2.90
C PRO A 74 13.63 -5.40 -3.04
N SER A 75 13.71 -5.88 -4.28
CA SER A 75 13.69 -7.32 -4.61
C SER A 75 14.90 -8.13 -4.13
N ASP A 76 15.97 -7.44 -3.74
CA ASP A 76 17.29 -7.95 -3.35
C ASP A 76 17.60 -7.66 -1.88
N LEU A 77 16.58 -7.37 -1.07
CA LEU A 77 16.66 -7.27 0.38
C LEU A 77 15.91 -8.41 1.06
N ASP A 78 16.42 -8.88 2.19
CA ASP A 78 15.77 -9.85 3.06
C ASP A 78 14.98 -9.10 4.14
N TRP A 79 13.66 -9.30 4.13
CA TRP A 79 12.73 -8.64 5.06
C TRP A 79 12.31 -9.53 6.22
N SER A 80 12.77 -10.78 6.27
CA SER A 80 12.52 -11.65 7.42
C SER A 80 13.34 -11.23 8.66
N LYS A 81 14.19 -10.22 8.53
CA LYS A 81 15.11 -9.76 9.58
C LYS A 81 14.77 -8.33 10.02
N PRO A 82 15.03 -7.97 11.29
CA PRO A 82 14.77 -6.61 11.79
C PRO A 82 15.55 -5.51 11.04
N GLY A 83 16.71 -5.84 10.48
CA GLY A 83 17.57 -4.96 9.69
C GLY A 83 17.59 -5.33 8.20
N VAL A 84 17.99 -4.36 7.36
CA VAL A 84 18.08 -4.55 5.92
C VAL A 84 19.34 -5.34 5.57
N VAL A 85 19.17 -6.61 5.20
CA VAL A 85 20.28 -7.46 4.75
C VAL A 85 20.13 -7.71 3.26
N ALA A 86 21.22 -7.62 2.51
CA ALA A 86 21.22 -8.02 1.10
C ALA A 86 20.80 -9.49 0.97
N ALA A 87 19.79 -9.76 0.15
CA ALA A 87 19.37 -11.11 -0.15
C ALA A 87 20.47 -11.81 -0.96
N THR A 88 20.87 -13.01 -0.52
CA THR A 88 21.88 -13.83 -1.23
C THR A 88 21.35 -14.44 -2.54
N HIS A 89 20.08 -14.19 -2.91
CA HIS A 89 19.40 -14.84 -4.01
C HIS A 89 18.63 -13.85 -4.88
N SER A 90 19.20 -13.49 -6.04
CA SER A 90 18.66 -12.50 -6.97
C SER A 90 17.38 -12.90 -7.74
N LYS A 91 16.87 -14.13 -7.57
CA LYS A 91 15.71 -14.65 -8.32
C LYS A 91 14.39 -14.73 -7.54
N ARG A 92 14.36 -14.46 -6.23
CA ARG A 92 13.17 -14.72 -5.39
C ARG A 92 12.14 -13.57 -5.33
N GLY A 93 12.51 -12.33 -5.68
CA GLY A 93 11.66 -11.15 -5.51
C GLY A 93 10.52 -10.95 -6.53
N ARG A 94 9.73 -11.99 -6.83
CA ARG A 94 8.51 -11.92 -7.67
C ARG A 94 7.38 -12.87 -7.24
N GLU A 95 7.47 -13.48 -6.07
CA GLU A 95 6.47 -14.41 -5.54
C GLU A 95 5.10 -13.73 -5.36
N ILE A 96 5.07 -12.50 -4.82
CA ILE A 96 3.84 -11.71 -4.66
C ILE A 96 3.26 -11.36 -6.04
N ASP A 97 4.11 -10.91 -6.98
CA ASP A 97 3.73 -10.67 -8.37
C ASP A 97 3.06 -11.89 -9.02
N VAL A 98 3.67 -13.06 -8.86
CA VAL A 98 3.16 -14.33 -9.42
C VAL A 98 1.84 -14.70 -8.75
N GLY A 99 1.74 -14.58 -7.43
CA GLY A 99 0.51 -14.82 -6.67
C GLY A 99 -0.64 -13.91 -7.12
N LEU A 100 -0.38 -12.62 -7.29
CA LEU A 100 -1.37 -11.65 -7.77
C LEU A 100 -1.81 -11.93 -9.22
N ARG A 101 -0.87 -12.28 -10.12
CA ARG A 101 -1.22 -12.70 -11.49
C ARG A 101 -2.07 -13.96 -11.50
N ALA A 102 -1.70 -14.95 -10.67
CA ALA A 102 -2.45 -16.18 -10.56
C ALA A 102 -3.86 -15.94 -10.02
N LEU A 103 -4.01 -15.05 -9.02
CA LEU A 103 -5.30 -14.61 -8.51
C LEU A 103 -6.13 -13.94 -9.61
N VAL A 104 -5.60 -12.89 -10.25
CA VAL A 104 -6.32 -12.16 -11.32
C VAL A 104 -6.72 -13.11 -12.46
N TYR A 105 -5.81 -13.98 -12.88
CA TYR A 105 -6.09 -14.99 -13.90
C TYR A 105 -7.20 -15.96 -13.48
N THR A 106 -7.19 -16.42 -12.22
CA THR A 106 -8.19 -17.32 -11.67
C THR A 106 -9.56 -16.69 -11.66
N LEU A 107 -9.65 -15.41 -11.27
CA LEU A 107 -10.89 -14.65 -11.25
C LEU A 107 -11.36 -14.30 -12.68
N TYR A 108 -10.44 -14.01 -13.61
CA TYR A 108 -10.74 -13.61 -14.99
C TYR A 108 -11.31 -14.74 -15.87
N LYS A 109 -10.74 -15.96 -15.80
CA LYS A 109 -11.17 -17.10 -16.62
C LYS A 109 -12.65 -17.52 -16.45
N LEU A 110 -13.34 -16.96 -15.46
CA LEU A 110 -14.74 -17.25 -15.15
C LEU A 110 -15.71 -16.21 -15.70
N ASP A 111 -15.23 -15.09 -16.23
CA ASP A 111 -16.08 -13.98 -16.67
C ASP A 111 -15.51 -13.30 -17.92
N ALA A 112 -16.04 -13.67 -19.09
CA ALA A 112 -15.66 -13.11 -20.37
C ALA A 112 -15.92 -11.59 -20.48
N ASN A 113 -16.74 -11.03 -19.58
CA ASN A 113 -17.07 -9.60 -19.52
C ASN A 113 -16.26 -8.84 -18.46
N SER A 114 -15.24 -9.46 -17.86
CA SER A 114 -14.44 -8.82 -16.82
C SER A 114 -13.46 -7.80 -17.40
N THR A 115 -13.44 -6.58 -16.85
CA THR A 115 -12.47 -5.53 -17.16
C THR A 115 -11.13 -5.70 -16.42
N LEU A 116 -10.98 -6.78 -15.64
CA LEU A 116 -9.73 -7.24 -15.02
C LEU A 116 -8.80 -7.89 -16.08
N THR A 117 -8.62 -7.24 -17.22
CA THR A 117 -7.82 -7.77 -18.33
C THR A 117 -6.32 -7.67 -18.06
N THR A 118 -5.89 -6.64 -17.35
CA THR A 118 -4.50 -6.43 -16.95
C THR A 118 -4.44 -5.72 -15.60
N LEU A 119 -3.73 -6.32 -14.64
CA LEU A 119 -3.27 -5.57 -13.47
C LEU A 119 -1.96 -4.88 -13.83
N SER A 120 -1.97 -3.54 -13.84
CA SER A 120 -0.75 -2.75 -13.98
C SER A 120 0.05 -2.86 -12.69
N MET A 121 0.82 -3.93 -12.58
CA MET A 121 1.78 -4.13 -11.51
C MET A 121 3.12 -3.56 -11.92
N PHE A 122 3.65 -2.65 -11.12
CA PHE A 122 5.02 -2.21 -11.25
C PHE A 122 5.94 -3.33 -10.74
N PRO A 123 7.02 -3.65 -11.48
CA PRO A 123 8.00 -4.61 -11.02
C PRO A 123 8.67 -4.08 -9.76
N THR A 124 8.90 -4.98 -8.82
CA THR A 124 9.70 -4.74 -7.62
C THR A 124 11.13 -4.31 -8.04
N PRO A 125 11.59 -3.09 -7.70
CA PRO A 125 12.91 -2.63 -8.13
C PRO A 125 14.02 -3.22 -7.26
N PRO A 126 15.27 -3.34 -7.76
CA PRO A 126 16.42 -3.67 -6.92
C PRO A 126 16.85 -2.48 -6.06
N MET A 127 17.56 -2.72 -4.95
CA MET A 127 18.02 -1.71 -3.99
C MET A 127 18.85 -0.61 -4.66
N ARG A 128 19.68 -0.98 -5.66
CA ARG A 128 20.46 -0.02 -6.45
C ARG A 128 19.61 1.07 -7.10
N TYR A 129 18.37 0.77 -7.48
CA TYR A 129 17.46 1.75 -8.07
C TYR A 129 17.16 2.86 -7.06
N PHE A 130 16.87 2.49 -5.81
CA PHE A 130 16.62 3.44 -4.73
C PHE A 130 17.89 4.24 -4.38
N GLY A 131 19.04 3.57 -4.31
CA GLY A 131 20.31 4.24 -4.01
C GLY A 131 20.67 5.35 -4.98
N ALA A 132 20.52 5.13 -6.28
CA ALA A 132 20.74 6.16 -7.30
C ALA A 132 19.83 7.39 -7.09
N HIS A 133 18.55 7.16 -6.72
CA HIS A 133 17.59 8.25 -6.48
C HIS A 133 17.85 8.99 -5.16
N LEU A 134 18.22 8.29 -4.09
CA LEU A 134 18.54 8.92 -2.79
C LEU A 134 19.77 9.84 -2.88
N ASN A 135 20.76 9.42 -3.68
CA ASN A 135 21.99 10.18 -3.92
C ASN A 135 21.80 11.32 -4.95
N SER A 136 20.67 11.38 -5.65
CA SER A 136 20.38 12.47 -6.59
C SER A 136 20.23 13.81 -5.87
N ALA A 137 20.79 14.88 -6.46
CA ALA A 137 20.60 16.25 -6.00
C ALA A 137 19.12 16.68 -6.01
N THR A 138 18.31 16.08 -6.88
CA THR A 138 16.87 16.39 -7.01
C THR A 138 15.98 15.64 -6.01
N CYS A 139 16.56 14.77 -5.18
CA CYS A 139 15.82 14.06 -4.14
C CYS A 139 15.36 15.04 -3.05
N LYS A 140 14.06 14.99 -2.70
CA LYS A 140 13.51 15.85 -1.65
C LYS A 140 14.20 15.52 -0.31
N PRO A 141 14.56 16.51 0.52
CA PRO A 141 15.34 16.26 1.73
C PRO A 141 14.73 15.26 2.71
N HIS A 142 13.41 15.29 2.93
CA HIS A 142 12.74 14.35 3.83
C HIS A 142 12.78 12.92 3.30
N LEU A 143 12.63 12.71 1.99
CA LEU A 143 12.74 11.38 1.38
C LEU A 143 14.18 10.86 1.44
N ARG A 144 15.17 11.75 1.26
CA ARG A 144 16.58 11.38 1.44
C ARG A 144 16.85 10.90 2.86
N MET A 145 16.42 11.66 3.86
CA MET A 145 16.59 11.32 5.28
C MET A 145 15.91 9.99 5.62
N LEU A 146 14.64 9.83 5.22
CA LEU A 146 13.89 8.59 5.40
C LEU A 146 14.56 7.39 4.71
N GLY A 147 15.02 7.55 3.48
CA GLY A 147 15.71 6.48 2.76
C GLY A 147 17.08 6.14 3.32
N GLN A 148 17.82 7.13 3.85
CA GLN A 148 19.08 6.90 4.56
C GLN A 148 18.85 6.09 5.85
N GLU A 149 17.77 6.34 6.58
CA GLU A 149 17.45 5.54 7.77
C GLU A 149 17.00 4.13 7.45
N LEU A 150 16.23 3.96 6.36
CA LEU A 150 15.79 2.65 5.93
C LEU A 150 16.92 1.80 5.35
N PHE A 151 17.80 2.43 4.56
CA PHE A 151 18.70 1.70 3.69
C PHE A 151 20.18 2.06 3.85
N GLY A 152 20.55 2.96 4.76
CA GLY A 152 21.90 3.54 4.86
C GLY A 152 23.03 2.51 4.89
N GLU A 153 22.87 1.41 5.64
CA GLU A 153 23.85 0.31 5.68
C GLU A 153 24.00 -0.40 4.33
N ALA A 154 22.90 -0.53 3.58
CA ALA A 154 22.89 -1.07 2.23
C ALA A 154 23.33 -0.05 1.18
N LEU A 155 23.51 1.24 1.52
CA LEU A 155 23.84 2.31 0.56
C LEU A 155 25.34 2.57 0.37
N ASN A 156 26.22 1.74 0.94
CA ASN A 156 27.68 1.92 0.93
C ASN A 156 28.38 1.76 -0.45
N HIS A 157 27.63 1.81 -1.55
CA HIS A 157 28.14 1.60 -2.91
C HIS A 157 27.73 2.75 -3.84
N ASP A 158 28.53 2.99 -4.88
CA ASP A 158 28.13 3.88 -5.98
C ASP A 158 27.10 3.17 -6.87
N TYR A 159 25.92 3.77 -7.00
CA TYR A 159 24.78 3.22 -7.73
C TYR A 159 24.61 3.83 -9.13
N GLY A 160 25.50 4.74 -9.53
CA GLY A 160 25.44 5.41 -10.82
C GLY A 160 24.28 6.39 -10.96
N ALA A 161 23.97 6.76 -12.21
CA ALA A 161 22.97 7.78 -12.51
C ALA A 161 21.53 7.29 -12.35
N ALA A 162 20.68 8.13 -11.75
CA ALA A 162 19.26 7.84 -11.56
C ALA A 162 18.47 7.94 -12.89
N SER A 163 17.54 7.00 -13.12
CA SER A 163 16.56 7.07 -14.22
C SER A 163 15.14 6.79 -13.72
N GLY A 164 14.14 7.60 -14.14
CA GLY A 164 12.72 7.48 -13.78
C GLY A 164 12.43 7.79 -12.30
N GLY A 165 11.97 8.99 -11.96
CA GLY A 165 12.09 9.52 -10.57
C GLY A 165 10.83 9.63 -9.70
N VAL A 166 9.62 9.65 -10.28
CA VAL A 166 8.39 9.91 -9.48
C VAL A 166 7.98 8.67 -8.68
N PHE A 167 8.07 7.48 -9.29
CA PHE A 167 7.66 6.23 -8.65
C PHE A 167 8.52 5.86 -7.43
N THR A 168 9.84 6.11 -7.49
CA THR A 168 10.77 5.85 -6.37
C THR A 168 10.45 6.64 -5.11
N ARG A 169 9.94 7.86 -5.26
CA ARG A 169 9.65 8.74 -4.14
C ARG A 169 8.44 8.26 -3.33
N PHE A 170 7.40 7.78 -4.02
CA PHE A 170 6.26 7.13 -3.39
C PHE A 170 6.67 5.85 -2.67
N MET A 171 7.55 5.04 -3.27
CA MET A 171 8.02 3.81 -2.63
C MET A 171 8.81 4.08 -1.34
N ILE A 172 9.73 5.06 -1.33
CA ILE A 172 10.47 5.45 -0.10
C ILE A 172 9.51 5.91 0.99
N ALA A 173 8.59 6.82 0.67
CA ALA A 173 7.58 7.28 1.62
C ALA A 173 6.72 6.12 2.15
N GLY A 174 6.33 5.20 1.27
CA GLY A 174 5.52 4.04 1.61
C GLY A 174 6.26 3.06 2.52
N PHE A 175 7.55 2.77 2.27
CA PHE A 175 8.38 1.96 3.17
C PHE A 175 8.54 2.58 4.54
N SER A 176 8.81 3.88 4.59
CA SER A 176 8.95 4.59 5.86
C SER A 176 7.65 4.57 6.64
N THR A 177 6.53 4.76 5.95
CA THR A 177 5.19 4.67 6.53
C THR A 177 4.93 3.28 7.08
N TYR A 178 5.22 2.24 6.30
CA TYR A 178 5.08 0.85 6.74
C TYR A 178 5.86 0.58 8.02
N ARG A 179 7.14 0.98 8.06
CA ARG A 179 8.01 0.78 9.24
C ARG A 179 7.55 1.60 10.43
N ALA A 180 7.11 2.84 10.22
CA ALA A 180 6.59 3.69 11.27
C ALA A 180 5.28 3.14 11.87
N LEU A 181 4.38 2.61 11.03
CA LEU A 181 3.17 1.92 11.45
C LEU A 181 3.49 0.69 12.32
N GLN A 182 4.46 -0.14 11.90
CA GLN A 182 4.90 -1.28 12.70
C GLN A 182 5.46 -0.85 14.06
N ALA A 183 6.25 0.24 14.10
CA ALA A 183 6.84 0.75 15.33
C ALA A 183 5.79 1.23 16.35
N ILE A 184 4.63 1.70 15.91
CA ILE A 184 3.51 2.08 16.79
C ILE A 184 2.55 0.91 17.10
N GLY A 185 2.88 -0.31 16.69
CA GLY A 185 2.10 -1.51 16.95
C GLY A 185 0.94 -1.73 15.99
N ALA A 186 0.96 -1.14 14.79
CA ALA A 186 -0.01 -1.43 13.74
C ALA A 186 0.40 -2.68 12.95
N GLU A 187 -0.59 -3.48 12.57
CA GLU A 187 -0.39 -4.61 11.69
C GLU A 187 -0.49 -4.16 10.22
N ALA A 188 0.64 -3.69 9.69
CA ALA A 188 0.72 -3.18 8.32
C ALA A 188 0.84 -4.31 7.28
N TYR A 189 0.26 -4.07 6.10
CA TYR A 189 0.25 -4.92 4.91
C TYR A 189 0.31 -4.05 3.65
N GLU A 190 0.91 -4.56 2.58
CA GLU A 190 0.83 -3.93 1.26
C GLU A 190 -0.54 -4.19 0.61
N GLY A 191 -1.05 -3.21 -0.14
CA GLY A 191 -2.27 -3.34 -0.92
C GLY A 191 -2.27 -2.42 -2.14
N TYR A 192 -3.18 -2.64 -3.08
CA TYR A 192 -3.34 -1.79 -4.27
C TYR A 192 -4.78 -1.28 -4.37
N PRO A 193 -5.01 0.04 -4.26
CA PRO A 193 -6.35 0.61 -4.47
C PRO A 193 -6.93 0.21 -5.83
N ASP A 194 -6.15 0.28 -6.91
CA ASP A 194 -6.60 -0.10 -8.27
C ASP A 194 -7.09 -1.55 -8.33
N LEU A 195 -6.39 -2.48 -7.69
CA LEU A 195 -6.82 -3.88 -7.60
C LEU A 195 -8.16 -3.97 -6.86
N GLN A 196 -8.29 -3.32 -5.70
CA GLN A 196 -9.53 -3.34 -4.92
C GLN A 196 -10.70 -2.76 -5.72
N PHE A 197 -10.53 -1.62 -6.38
CA PHE A 197 -11.58 -1.03 -7.21
C PHE A 197 -12.07 -2.01 -8.29
N ARG A 198 -11.15 -2.70 -8.96
CA ARG A 198 -11.50 -3.66 -10.01
C ARG A 198 -12.22 -4.88 -9.46
N LEU A 199 -11.83 -5.36 -8.28
CA LEU A 199 -12.50 -6.47 -7.60
C LEU A 199 -13.94 -6.10 -7.22
N TRP A 200 -14.16 -4.90 -6.67
CA TRP A 200 -15.50 -4.42 -6.32
C TRP A 200 -16.36 -4.00 -7.51
N ARG A 201 -15.76 -3.70 -8.67
CA ARG A 201 -16.48 -3.20 -9.87
C ARG A 201 -15.92 -3.78 -11.18
N ARG A 202 -16.05 -5.09 -11.34
CA ARG A 202 -15.50 -5.89 -12.45
C ARG A 202 -15.94 -5.49 -13.86
N HIS A 203 -17.07 -4.81 -14.01
CA HIS A 203 -17.63 -4.41 -15.31
C HIS A 203 -17.47 -2.92 -15.59
N HIS A 204 -16.75 -2.18 -14.73
CA HIS A 204 -16.55 -0.76 -14.91
C HIS A 204 -15.12 -0.50 -15.38
N GLN A 205 -14.98 0.38 -16.36
CA GLN A 205 -13.69 0.91 -16.73
C GLN A 205 -13.25 1.92 -15.66
N LEU A 206 -12.07 1.68 -15.06
CA LEU A 206 -11.44 2.67 -14.20
C LEU A 206 -10.74 3.71 -15.06
N LEU A 207 -11.17 4.96 -14.94
CA LEU A 207 -10.60 6.08 -15.68
C LEU A 207 -9.23 6.47 -15.12
N SER A 208 -8.35 6.93 -16.01
CA SER A 208 -6.95 7.27 -15.69
C SER A 208 -6.85 8.53 -14.84
N LYS A 209 -6.06 8.45 -13.75
CA LYS A 209 -5.72 9.60 -12.89
C LYS A 209 -5.04 10.74 -13.66
N GLN A 210 -4.32 10.43 -14.75
CA GLN A 210 -3.48 11.39 -15.48
C GLN A 210 -4.24 12.21 -16.54
N LYS A 211 -5.23 11.60 -17.19
CA LYS A 211 -5.92 12.21 -18.34
C LYS A 211 -7.25 12.87 -17.95
N GLU A 212 -7.93 12.33 -16.94
CA GLU A 212 -9.33 12.67 -16.67
C GLU A 212 -9.58 12.76 -15.15
N ARG A 213 -8.80 13.59 -14.45
CA ARG A 213 -8.76 13.61 -12.98
C ARG A 213 -10.15 13.74 -12.32
N THR A 214 -10.99 14.64 -12.82
CA THR A 214 -12.36 14.84 -12.31
C THR A 214 -13.24 13.61 -12.52
N SER A 215 -13.23 13.03 -13.72
CA SER A 215 -13.99 11.82 -14.03
C SER A 215 -13.48 10.60 -13.27
N ALA A 216 -12.16 10.50 -13.09
CA ALA A 216 -11.51 9.47 -12.30
C ALA A 216 -11.91 9.54 -10.82
N LEU A 217 -12.02 10.75 -10.27
CA LEU A 217 -12.51 10.98 -8.91
C LEU A 217 -14.00 10.63 -8.79
N ALA A 218 -14.84 11.13 -9.69
CA ALA A 218 -16.27 10.82 -9.70
C ALA A 218 -16.52 9.31 -9.80
N SER A 219 -15.73 8.61 -10.62
CA SER A 219 -15.80 7.15 -10.70
C SER A 219 -15.47 6.50 -9.37
N ARG A 220 -14.35 6.85 -8.73
CA ARG A 220 -13.95 6.30 -7.42
C ARG A 220 -14.97 6.60 -6.33
N ILE A 221 -15.50 7.82 -6.27
CA ILE A 221 -16.57 8.20 -5.34
C ILE A 221 -17.79 7.30 -5.52
N ARG A 222 -18.23 6.99 -6.75
CA ARG A 222 -19.36 6.06 -6.96
C ARG A 222 -19.09 4.65 -6.41
N ILE A 223 -17.86 4.16 -6.53
CA ILE A 223 -17.47 2.86 -5.96
C ILE A 223 -17.50 2.95 -4.44
N LEU A 224 -16.86 3.98 -3.88
CA LEU A 224 -16.79 4.23 -2.45
C LEU A 224 -18.18 4.36 -1.83
N SER A 225 -19.07 5.18 -2.40
CA SER A 225 -20.43 5.36 -1.90
C SER A 225 -21.25 4.07 -1.93
N ALA A 226 -21.03 3.21 -2.93
CA ALA A 226 -21.71 1.92 -2.98
C ALA A 226 -21.22 0.96 -1.89
N LEU A 227 -19.91 0.93 -1.63
CA LEU A 227 -19.33 0.15 -0.53
C LEU A 227 -19.76 0.68 0.83
N ALA A 228 -19.66 1.99 1.03
CA ALA A 228 -20.08 2.65 2.26
C ALA A 228 -21.55 2.38 2.56
N ARG A 229 -22.44 2.48 1.56
CA ARG A 229 -23.86 2.12 1.72
C ARG A 229 -24.05 0.65 2.06
N ARG A 230 -23.32 -0.26 1.41
CA ARG A 230 -23.41 -1.70 1.70
C ARG A 230 -22.98 -2.04 3.13
N LEU A 231 -22.00 -1.31 3.66
CA LEU A 231 -21.46 -1.49 5.01
C LEU A 231 -22.15 -0.65 6.08
N ASP A 232 -23.16 0.14 5.70
CA ASP A 232 -23.78 1.15 6.56
C ASP A 232 -22.74 2.09 7.23
N ILE A 233 -21.83 2.63 6.41
CA ILE A 233 -20.76 3.53 6.83
C ILE A 233 -21.04 4.95 6.33
N SER A 234 -21.08 5.89 7.27
CA SER A 234 -21.13 7.33 7.05
C SER A 234 -19.73 7.92 6.81
N GLY A 235 -19.66 9.20 6.41
CA GLY A 235 -18.39 9.91 6.20
C GLY A 235 -17.79 9.78 4.80
N SER A 236 -18.22 8.79 3.99
CA SER A 236 -17.74 8.63 2.60
C SER A 236 -18.00 9.84 1.69
N GLY A 237 -18.99 10.68 2.01
CA GLY A 237 -19.28 11.94 1.30
C GLY A 237 -18.27 13.06 1.56
N GLN A 238 -17.36 12.91 2.53
CA GLN A 238 -16.31 13.88 2.83
C GLN A 238 -15.10 13.77 1.90
N VAL A 239 -15.00 12.71 1.10
CA VAL A 239 -13.89 12.49 0.17
C VAL A 239 -13.91 13.52 -0.96
N GLN A 240 -12.81 14.26 -1.11
CA GLN A 240 -12.67 15.32 -2.11
C GLN A 240 -11.48 15.08 -3.06
N ARG A 241 -10.53 14.20 -2.70
CA ARG A 241 -9.32 13.92 -3.47
C ARG A 241 -9.26 12.46 -3.93
N LEU A 242 -8.54 12.22 -5.02
CA LEU A 242 -8.29 10.86 -5.53
C LEU A 242 -7.59 10.00 -4.48
N ASP A 243 -6.60 10.57 -3.83
CA ASP A 243 -5.73 9.90 -2.87
C ASP A 243 -6.52 9.53 -1.58
N GLU A 244 -7.44 10.41 -1.13
CA GLU A 244 -8.42 10.09 -0.08
C GLU A 244 -9.36 8.95 -0.48
N ALA A 245 -9.83 8.95 -1.74
CA ALA A 245 -10.70 7.87 -2.24
C ALA A 245 -9.96 6.53 -2.29
N ASP A 246 -8.68 6.55 -2.65
CA ASP A 246 -7.81 5.39 -2.73
C ASP A 246 -7.46 4.85 -1.32
N ALA A 247 -7.20 5.73 -0.34
CA ALA A 247 -7.08 5.33 1.06
C ALA A 247 -8.38 4.73 1.61
N ALA A 248 -9.52 5.37 1.30
CA ALA A 248 -10.84 4.94 1.74
C ALA A 248 -11.24 3.58 1.14
N ILE A 249 -10.91 3.32 -0.14
CA ILE A 249 -11.21 2.02 -0.73
C ILE A 249 -10.41 0.92 -0.05
N LEU A 250 -9.14 1.15 0.31
CA LEU A 250 -8.32 0.15 0.99
C LEU A 250 -8.98 -0.26 2.31
N VAL A 251 -9.34 0.69 3.17
CA VAL A 251 -9.97 0.36 4.46
C VAL A 251 -11.33 -0.32 4.30
N LEU A 252 -12.21 0.22 3.44
CA LEU A 252 -13.55 -0.35 3.25
C LEU A 252 -13.50 -1.74 2.62
N SER A 253 -12.49 -2.04 1.80
CA SER A 253 -12.30 -3.36 1.22
C SER A 253 -12.01 -4.41 2.30
N ILE A 254 -11.14 -4.11 3.26
CA ILE A 254 -10.83 -5.02 4.37
C ILE A 254 -12.10 -5.30 5.19
N ILE A 255 -12.86 -4.26 5.50
CA ILE A 255 -14.07 -4.38 6.31
C ILE A 255 -15.12 -5.21 5.57
N ALA A 256 -15.37 -4.91 4.31
CA ALA A 256 -16.33 -5.66 3.49
C ALA A 256 -15.92 -7.12 3.34
N ALA A 257 -14.63 -7.41 3.14
CA ALA A 257 -14.13 -8.78 3.09
C ALA A 257 -14.26 -9.51 4.44
N ARG A 258 -14.09 -8.82 5.57
CA ARG A 258 -14.32 -9.44 6.90
C ARG A 258 -15.78 -9.78 7.15
N GLN A 259 -16.69 -8.93 6.71
CA GLN A 259 -18.11 -9.10 6.98
C GLN A 259 -18.80 -10.03 5.98
N TYR A 260 -18.37 -9.99 4.72
CA TYR A 260 -19.10 -10.62 3.62
C TYR A 260 -18.18 -11.34 2.64
N GLY A 261 -16.94 -11.69 2.99
CA GLY A 261 -16.01 -12.23 2.02
C GLY A 261 -14.83 -12.94 2.66
N ALA A 262 -13.65 -12.76 2.09
CA ALA A 262 -12.43 -13.31 2.64
C ALA A 262 -11.23 -12.40 2.41
N ILE A 263 -10.31 -12.45 3.36
CA ILE A 263 -9.00 -11.80 3.25
C ILE A 263 -7.96 -12.87 2.95
N PHE A 264 -7.14 -12.62 1.94
CA PHE A 264 -5.99 -13.45 1.61
C PHE A 264 -4.72 -12.64 1.83
N ILE A 265 -3.76 -13.27 2.49
CA ILE A 265 -2.42 -12.71 2.66
C ILE A 265 -1.47 -13.57 1.82
N LEU A 266 -0.77 -12.91 0.91
CA LEU A 266 0.37 -13.46 0.21
C LEU A 266 1.61 -13.01 0.99
N GLU A 267 2.41 -13.98 1.43
CA GLU A 267 3.61 -13.71 2.22
C GLU A 267 4.84 -14.20 1.47
N SER A 268 5.87 -13.36 1.46
CA SER A 268 7.21 -13.70 1.01
C SER A 268 8.21 -13.15 2.02
N PRO A 269 9.23 -13.91 2.42
CA PRO A 269 10.30 -13.39 3.28
C PRO A 269 11.12 -12.28 2.59
N TYR A 270 11.03 -12.13 1.26
CA TYR A 270 11.80 -11.15 0.47
C TYR A 270 10.96 -9.94 0.03
N GLU A 271 9.68 -10.14 -0.26
CA GLU A 271 8.78 -9.07 -0.74
C GLU A 271 7.77 -8.60 0.31
N GLY A 272 7.72 -9.29 1.46
CA GLY A 272 6.83 -8.96 2.56
C GLY A 272 5.42 -9.51 2.45
N ARG A 273 4.46 -8.80 3.04
CA ARG A 273 3.09 -9.27 3.19
C ARG A 273 2.15 -8.40 2.38
N PHE A 274 1.52 -9.00 1.39
CA PHE A 274 0.52 -8.35 0.54
C PHE A 274 -0.86 -8.90 0.87
N MET A 275 -1.82 -8.02 1.14
CA MET A 275 -3.18 -8.41 1.49
C MET A 275 -4.15 -8.07 0.35
N VAL A 276 -4.97 -9.06 -0.03
CA VAL A 276 -6.08 -8.92 -0.97
C VAL A 276 -7.39 -9.15 -0.21
N ALA A 277 -8.36 -8.29 -0.46
CA ALA A 277 -9.70 -8.38 0.10
C ALA A 277 -10.65 -8.81 -1.03
N LEU A 278 -11.32 -9.94 -0.85
CA LEU A 278 -12.29 -10.47 -1.79
C LEU A 278 -13.69 -10.41 -1.17
N ASP A 279 -14.68 -10.14 -2.00
CA ASP A 279 -16.08 -10.34 -1.61
C ASP A 279 -16.45 -11.83 -1.58
N GLU A 280 -17.64 -12.14 -1.11
CA GLU A 280 -18.12 -13.53 -0.97
C GLU A 280 -17.99 -14.32 -2.27
N GLN A 281 -18.40 -13.71 -3.38
CA GLN A 281 -18.46 -14.36 -4.66
C GLN A 281 -17.05 -14.67 -5.16
N GLU A 282 -16.12 -13.73 -5.04
CA GLU A 282 -14.73 -13.93 -5.43
C GLU A 282 -13.99 -14.88 -4.51
N ALA A 283 -14.26 -14.83 -3.20
CA ALA A 283 -13.70 -15.76 -2.22
C ALA A 283 -14.12 -17.21 -2.52
N GLN A 284 -15.42 -17.45 -2.77
CA GLN A 284 -15.92 -18.77 -3.13
C GLN A 284 -15.30 -19.28 -4.44
N ARG A 285 -15.22 -18.43 -5.46
CA ARG A 285 -14.58 -18.76 -6.75
C ARG A 285 -13.11 -19.13 -6.57
N PHE A 286 -12.38 -18.41 -5.73
CA PHE A 286 -10.98 -18.70 -5.43
C PHE A 286 -10.82 -20.03 -4.67
N HIS A 287 -11.65 -20.28 -3.64
CA HIS A 287 -11.61 -21.51 -2.85
C HIS A 287 -11.95 -22.78 -3.64
N GLN A 288 -13.02 -22.78 -4.43
CA GLN A 288 -13.44 -23.94 -5.23
C GLN A 288 -12.33 -24.43 -6.16
N ARG A 289 -11.51 -23.52 -6.69
CA ARG A 289 -10.41 -23.86 -7.61
C ARG A 289 -9.13 -24.27 -6.92
N ASN A 290 -8.80 -23.69 -5.76
CA ASN A 290 -7.68 -24.21 -4.97
C ASN A 290 -7.99 -25.61 -4.45
N ALA A 291 -9.25 -25.90 -4.06
CA ALA A 291 -9.69 -27.26 -3.75
C ALA A 291 -9.58 -28.21 -4.97
N CYS A 292 -9.97 -27.77 -6.18
CA CYS A 292 -9.80 -28.56 -7.42
C CYS A 292 -8.33 -28.72 -7.86
N ARG A 293 -7.39 -27.92 -7.34
CA ARG A 293 -5.94 -28.09 -7.58
C ARG A 293 -5.26 -28.97 -6.54
N VAL A 294 -5.96 -29.35 -5.46
CA VAL A 294 -5.49 -30.26 -4.40
C VAL A 294 -5.99 -31.70 -4.60
N THR A 295 -6.62 -32.01 -5.74
CA THR A 295 -6.93 -33.40 -6.13
C THR A 295 -6.10 -33.85 -7.32
N LEU A 296 -4.81 -34.08 -7.12
CA LEU A 296 -3.97 -34.93 -7.97
C LEU A 296 -2.96 -35.64 -7.06
N ASN A 297 -3.27 -36.92 -6.78
CA ASN A 297 -2.48 -38.01 -6.17
C ASN A 297 -1.26 -37.66 -5.31
#